data_AF-A0A1M2Z4W5-F1
#
_entry.id   AF-A0A1M2Z4W5-F1
#
_cell.length_a   1.000
_cell.length_b   1.000
_cell.length_c   1.000
_cell.angle_alpha   90.00
_cell.angle_beta   90.00
_cell.angle_gamma   90.00
#
_symmetry.space_group_name_H-M   'P 1'
#
loop_
_entity.id
_entity.type
_entity.pdbx_description
1 polymer ?
#
loop_
_entity_poly.entity_id
_entity_poly.type
_entity_poly.pdbx_seq_one_letter_code
_entity_poly.pdbx_strand_id
1 'polypeptide(L)'
;MKIGAITISAAMLAAAGSGYFADDIPISRLHAAMRSESACDIKGNISIDTGERIYHMPGQKFYDRTKISPQHGEHWFCSEDEARAAGWRKTKE
;
A
#
# COMPACT_ATOMS: atom_id res chain seq x y z
N MET A 1 8.73 -1.85 -51.08
CA MET A 1 7.29 -2.02 -51.41
C MET A 1 6.60 -2.68 -50.22
N LYS A 2 5.41 -2.15 -49.84
CA LYS A 2 4.65 -2.31 -48.57
C LYS A 2 5.26 -1.44 -47.45
N ILE A 3 4.83 -0.24 -47.06
CA ILE A 3 3.58 0.54 -46.97
C ILE A 3 2.36 -0.12 -46.29
N GLY A 4 1.93 0.51 -45.19
CA GLY A 4 0.60 0.41 -44.54
C GLY A 4 0.52 -0.62 -43.40
N ALA A 5 -0.01 -0.35 -42.21
CA ALA A 5 -0.70 0.80 -41.66
C ALA A 5 -0.66 0.71 -40.12
N ILE A 6 -0.32 1.80 -39.42
CA ILE A 6 -0.52 1.93 -37.97
C ILE A 6 -1.69 2.88 -37.80
N THR A 7 -2.87 2.32 -37.55
CA THR A 7 -4.07 3.09 -37.22
C THR A 7 -3.94 3.62 -35.79
N ILE A 8 -3.51 4.88 -35.66
CA ILE A 8 -3.64 5.63 -34.40
C ILE A 8 -5.00 6.32 -34.48
N SER A 9 -6.05 5.67 -33.96
CA SER A 9 -7.31 6.35 -33.71
C SER A 9 -7.16 7.16 -32.41
N ALA A 10 -6.76 8.42 -32.57
CA ALA A 10 -6.75 9.40 -31.50
C ALA A 10 -8.08 10.16 -31.45
N ALA A 11 -8.47 10.49 -30.22
CA ALA A 11 -9.41 11.54 -29.81
C ALA A 11 -10.92 11.28 -29.96
N MET A 12 -11.47 10.61 -28.94
CA MET A 12 -12.82 10.91 -28.46
C MET A 12 -12.73 12.12 -27.51
N LEU A 13 -12.99 13.33 -28.05
CA LEU A 13 -13.29 14.52 -27.24
C LEU A 13 -14.80 14.56 -27.03
N ALA A 14 -15.26 14.05 -25.89
CA ALA A 14 -16.59 14.32 -25.38
C ALA A 14 -16.45 15.31 -24.21
N ALA A 15 -16.55 16.59 -24.51
CA ALA A 15 -16.85 17.62 -23.51
C ALA A 15 -18.37 17.64 -23.32
N ALA A 16 -18.86 17.12 -22.20
CA ALA A 16 -20.22 17.36 -21.75
C ALA A 16 -20.30 17.18 -20.22
N GLY A 17 -20.74 18.24 -19.53
CA GLY A 17 -21.37 18.13 -18.22
C GLY A 17 -20.52 18.55 -17.02
N SER A 18 -20.55 19.85 -16.71
CA SER A 18 -20.36 20.35 -15.36
C SER A 18 -21.44 19.75 -14.45
N GLY A 19 -21.05 18.91 -13.49
CA GLY A 19 -21.98 18.26 -12.58
C GLY A 19 -21.29 17.47 -11.48
N TYR A 20 -20.31 18.07 -10.79
CA TYR A 20 -19.83 17.53 -9.52
C TYR A 20 -20.73 18.10 -8.41
N PHE A 21 -21.93 17.55 -8.26
CA PHE A 21 -22.69 17.74 -7.02
C PHE A 21 -21.95 16.92 -5.94
N ALA A 22 -21.45 17.60 -4.91
CA ALA A 22 -20.70 16.97 -3.82
C ALA A 22 -21.58 16.07 -2.92
N ASP A 23 -22.90 16.04 -3.17
CA ASP A 23 -23.88 15.33 -2.37
C ASP A 23 -24.05 13.83 -2.75
N ASP A 24 -23.47 13.38 -3.88
CA ASP A 24 -23.56 11.99 -4.36
C ASP A 24 -22.31 11.14 -4.10
N ILE A 25 -21.29 11.66 -3.40
CA ILE A 25 -20.17 10.79 -2.97
C ILE A 25 -20.67 10.00 -1.76
N PRO A 26 -20.96 8.68 -1.88
CA PRO A 26 -21.36 7.91 -0.72
C PRO A 26 -20.21 7.94 0.28
N ILE A 27 -20.52 8.09 1.57
CA ILE A 27 -19.53 8.02 2.65
C ILE A 27 -18.67 6.75 2.53
N SER A 28 -19.15 5.69 1.87
CA SER A 28 -18.40 4.49 1.50
C SER A 28 -17.20 4.74 0.56
N ARG A 29 -17.33 5.66 -0.42
CA ARG A 29 -16.23 6.07 -1.30
C ARG A 29 -15.32 7.09 -0.63
N LEU A 30 -15.84 7.94 0.24
CA LEU A 30 -15.01 8.77 1.11
C LEU A 30 -14.20 7.89 2.08
N HIS A 31 -14.78 6.84 2.66
CA HIS A 31 -14.07 5.83 3.43
C HIS A 31 -13.04 5.10 2.58
N ALA A 32 -13.32 4.74 1.33
CA ALA A 32 -12.34 4.10 0.45
C ALA A 32 -11.17 5.03 0.08
N ALA A 33 -11.43 6.33 -0.08
CA ALA A 33 -10.39 7.35 -0.27
C ALA A 33 -9.63 7.66 1.03
N MET A 34 -10.29 7.66 2.19
CA MET A 34 -9.70 7.75 3.53
C MET A 34 -9.06 6.44 4.02
N ARG A 35 -9.34 5.31 3.35
CA ARG A 35 -8.56 4.07 3.49
C ARG A 35 -7.19 4.20 2.83
N SER A 36 -6.80 5.36 2.32
CA SER A 36 -5.38 5.67 2.13
C SER A 36 -4.64 5.89 3.46
N GLU A 37 -5.37 6.06 4.56
CA GLU A 37 -4.88 6.08 5.94
C GLU A 37 -5.29 4.81 6.70
N SER A 38 -5.61 3.70 6.02
CA SER A 38 -5.45 2.39 6.67
C SER A 38 -3.95 2.20 6.81
N ALA A 39 -3.40 2.73 7.91
CA ALA A 39 -2.02 2.62 8.30
C ALA A 39 -1.58 1.18 8.04
N CYS A 40 -0.55 1.00 7.22
CA CYS A 40 0.06 -0.30 7.03
C CYS A 40 0.23 -0.97 8.41
N ASP A 41 -0.51 -2.04 8.69
CA ASP A 41 -0.62 -2.61 10.04
C ASP A 41 0.40 -3.72 10.29
N ILE A 42 1.32 -3.97 9.36
CA ILE A 42 2.36 -4.99 9.54
C ILE A 42 3.63 -4.29 9.98
N LYS A 43 4.08 -4.57 11.19
CA LYS A 43 5.24 -3.93 11.80
C LYS A 43 6.53 -4.64 11.40
N GLY A 44 7.42 -4.00 10.65
CA GLY A 44 8.76 -4.49 10.33
C GLY A 44 9.83 -3.96 11.28
N ASN A 45 10.25 -4.77 12.25
CA ASN A 45 11.35 -4.48 13.18
C ASN A 45 12.69 -5.16 12.81
N ILE A 46 13.81 -4.47 13.02
CA ILE A 46 15.16 -5.00 12.85
C ILE A 46 15.72 -5.33 14.23
N SER A 47 16.05 -6.60 14.45
CA SER A 47 16.69 -7.03 15.69
C SER A 47 18.04 -6.34 15.85
N ILE A 48 18.23 -5.56 16.90
CA ILE A 48 19.49 -4.83 17.15
C ILE A 48 20.63 -5.83 17.39
N ASP A 49 20.35 -6.97 18.04
CA ASP A 49 21.36 -7.97 18.39
C ASP A 49 21.79 -8.83 17.19
N THR A 50 20.86 -9.15 16.29
CA THR A 50 21.09 -10.12 15.20
C THR A 50 21.04 -9.50 13.79
N GLY A 51 20.60 -8.25 13.65
CA GLY A 51 20.36 -7.59 12.36
C GLY A 51 19.20 -8.20 11.55
N GLU A 52 18.43 -9.11 12.15
CA GLU A 52 17.36 -9.80 11.45
C GLU A 52 16.16 -8.88 11.18
N ARG A 53 15.65 -8.96 9.95
CA ARG A 53 14.44 -8.26 9.51
C ARG A 53 13.22 -9.11 9.81
N ILE A 54 12.43 -8.71 10.79
CA ILE A 54 11.30 -9.48 11.31
C ILE A 54 10.02 -8.66 11.16
N TYR A 55 9.01 -9.21 10.48
CA TYR A 55 7.70 -8.59 10.42
C TYR A 55 6.70 -9.24 11.39
N HIS A 56 5.84 -8.41 11.96
CA HIS A 56 4.79 -8.77 12.90
C HIS A 56 3.41 -8.38 12.33
N MET A 57 2.50 -9.34 12.33
CA MET A 57 1.10 -9.19 11.95
C MET A 57 0.25 -8.76 13.16
N PRO A 58 -0.85 -8.02 12.93
CA PRO A 58 -1.84 -7.75 13.96
C PRO A 58 -2.34 -9.03 14.63
N GLY A 59 -2.50 -9.01 15.96
CA GLY A 59 -2.94 -10.16 16.75
C GLY A 59 -1.84 -11.14 17.17
N GLN A 60 -0.60 -10.95 16.72
CA GLN A 60 0.55 -11.70 17.24
C GLN A 60 0.95 -11.24 18.63
N LYS A 61 1.51 -12.16 19.42
CA LYS A 61 1.82 -11.93 20.83
C LYS A 61 2.73 -10.74 21.06
N PHE A 62 3.65 -10.51 20.12
CA PHE A 62 4.64 -9.45 20.22
C PHE A 62 4.31 -8.22 19.40
N TYR A 63 3.15 -8.18 18.73
CA TYR A 63 2.77 -7.05 17.89
C TYR A 63 2.75 -5.73 18.67
N ASP A 64 2.12 -5.71 19.84
CA ASP A 64 1.96 -4.48 20.63
C ASP A 64 3.26 -3.99 21.27
N ARG A 65 4.15 -4.91 21.63
CA ARG A 65 5.45 -4.54 22.20
C ARG A 65 6.44 -4.03 21.14
N THR A 66 6.29 -4.47 19.89
CA THR A 66 7.16 -4.05 18.80
C THR A 66 6.86 -2.59 18.45
N LYS A 67 7.89 -1.75 18.59
CA LYS A 67 7.87 -0.34 18.24
C LYS A 67 8.78 -0.12 17.05
N ILE A 68 8.25 0.52 16.02
CA ILE A 68 8.96 0.78 14.78
C ILE A 68 9.73 2.09 14.89
N SER A 69 11.01 2.04 14.58
CA SER A 69 11.96 3.14 14.60
C SER A 69 12.51 3.37 13.19
N PRO A 70 11.95 4.32 12.42
CA PRO A 70 12.38 4.61 11.04
C PRO A 70 13.87 4.93 10.90
N GLN A 71 14.48 5.48 11.96
CA GLN A 71 15.92 5.78 12.02
C GLN A 71 16.80 4.54 11.86
N HIS A 72 16.30 3.36 12.23
CA HIS A 72 17.00 2.09 12.09
C HIS A 72 16.63 1.34 10.79
N GLY A 73 15.85 1.96 9.89
CA GLY A 73 15.34 1.32 8.67
C GLY A 73 14.11 0.44 8.88
N GLU A 74 13.53 0.47 10.08
CA GLU A 74 12.28 -0.20 10.41
C GLU A 74 11.10 0.57 9.80
N HIS A 75 10.09 -0.15 9.32
CA HIS A 75 8.93 0.47 8.69
C HIS A 75 7.72 -0.45 8.75
N TRP A 76 6.58 0.10 8.38
CA TRP A 76 5.33 -0.64 8.27
C TRP A 76 5.13 -1.14 6.85
N PHE A 77 4.52 -2.32 6.72
CA PHE A 77 4.12 -2.94 5.47
C PHE A 77 2.61 -3.04 5.39
N CYS A 78 2.08 -2.92 4.18
CA CYS A 78 0.65 -3.06 3.94
C CYS A 78 0.27 -4.50 3.57
N SER A 79 1.25 -5.36 3.23
CA SER A 79 1.03 -6.79 2.98
C SER A 79 2.21 -7.67 3.39
N GLU A 80 1.96 -8.95 3.68
CA GLU A 80 3.03 -9.92 3.96
C GLU A 80 3.92 -10.16 2.74
N ASP A 81 3.37 -10.10 1.53
CA ASP A 81 4.12 -10.26 0.28
C ASP A 81 5.12 -9.12 0.07
N GLU A 82 4.73 -7.89 0.40
CA GLU A 82 5.64 -6.74 0.40
C GLU A 82 6.78 -6.94 1.40
N ALA A 83 6.48 -7.34 2.63
CA ALA A 83 7.49 -7.63 3.65
C ALA A 83 8.45 -8.75 3.19
N ARG A 84 7.90 -9.85 2.65
CA ARG A 84 8.71 -10.96 2.11
C ARG A 84 9.56 -10.53 0.93
N ALA A 85 9.03 -9.73 0.01
CA ALA A 85 9.77 -9.19 -1.14
C ALA A 85 10.91 -8.26 -0.70
N ALA A 86 10.72 -7.50 0.38
CA ALA A 86 11.75 -6.67 1.01
C ALA A 86 12.79 -7.50 1.81
N GLY A 87 12.67 -8.83 1.83
CA GLY A 87 13.60 -9.74 2.51
C GLY A 87 13.34 -9.90 4.01
N TRP A 88 12.11 -9.65 4.47
CA TRP A 88 11.72 -9.80 5.87
C TRP A 88 11.14 -11.18 6.12
N ARG A 89 11.47 -11.75 7.28
CA ARG A 89 10.89 -13.03 7.73
C ARG A 89 9.75 -12.78 8.71
N LYS A 90 8.79 -13.71 8.75
CA LYS A 90 7.70 -13.67 9.74
C LYS A 90 8.27 -13.88 11.14
N THR A 91 7.72 -13.18 12.13
CA THR A 91 7.99 -13.52 13.53
C THR A 91 7.50 -14.93 13.85
N LYS A 92 8.19 -15.58 14.79
CA LYS A 92 7.71 -16.79 15.43
C LYS A 92 6.87 -16.32 16.61
N GLU A 93 5.54 -16.40 16.47
CA GLU A 93 4.51 -16.06 17.47
C GLU A 93 4.10 -14.58 17.63
#